data_AF-A0A662GQ17-F1
#
_entry.id   AF-A0A662GQ17-F1
#
_cell.length_a   1.000
_cell.length_b   1.000
_cell.length_c   1.000
_cell.angle_alpha   90.00
_cell.angle_beta   90.00
_cell.angle_gamma   90.00
#
_symmetry.space_group_name_H-M   'P 1'
#
loop_
_entity.id
_entity.type
_entity.pdbx_description
1 polymer ?
#
loop_
_entity_poly.entity_id
_entity_poly.type
_entity_poly.pdbx_seq_one_letter_code
_entity_poly.pdbx_strand_id
1 'polypeptide(L)'
;MFRRKFFTVILVLALFLAVASIPRAYSQTTSVTAIILPEKDVYIVPDDNNHNHDEIFVGREGGVPYRSLLYFNISGCIPSGAVINEAKLYLYIETISFKEDIELRVMALTAYWEEDEVTWYRRTKTESWSRRGGDFTTEAYATYTLKESATAGDTIC
;
A
#
# COMPACT_ATOMS: atom_id res chain seq x y z
N MET A 1 -18.69 -70.26 22.95
CA MET A 1 -17.69 -69.64 22.03
C MET A 1 -18.23 -68.44 21.23
N PHE A 2 -19.54 -68.10 21.27
CA PHE A 2 -20.16 -67.07 20.42
C PHE A 2 -20.11 -65.61 20.94
N ARG A 3 -19.87 -65.37 22.24
CA ARG A 3 -19.94 -64.04 22.87
C ARG A 3 -18.75 -63.11 22.61
N ARG A 4 -17.56 -63.66 22.34
CA ARG A 4 -16.34 -62.85 22.12
C ARG A 4 -16.31 -62.16 20.75
N LYS A 5 -16.75 -62.86 19.68
CA LYS A 5 -16.74 -62.31 18.31
C LYS A 5 -17.77 -61.20 18.10
N PHE A 6 -18.94 -61.30 18.73
CA PHE A 6 -19.97 -60.26 18.69
C PHE A 6 -19.53 -58.95 19.38
N PHE A 7 -18.84 -59.05 20.51
CA PHE A 7 -18.32 -57.89 21.24
C PHE A 7 -17.25 -57.15 20.44
N THR A 8 -16.35 -57.88 19.76
CA THR A 8 -15.32 -57.27 18.91
C THR A 8 -15.90 -56.58 17.69
N VAL A 9 -16.93 -57.16 17.05
CA VAL A 9 -17.61 -56.53 15.90
C VAL A 9 -18.34 -55.25 16.31
N ILE A 10 -19.04 -55.25 17.46
CA ILE A 10 -19.70 -54.04 18.00
C ILE A 10 -18.66 -52.96 18.34
N LEU A 11 -17.52 -53.33 18.92
CA LEU A 11 -16.46 -52.39 19.28
C LEU A 11 -15.81 -51.76 18.03
N VAL A 12 -15.59 -52.54 16.96
CA VAL A 12 -15.04 -52.06 15.68
C VAL A 12 -16.05 -51.18 14.93
N LEU A 13 -17.35 -51.52 14.95
CA LEU A 13 -18.39 -50.68 14.34
C LEU A 13 -18.57 -49.35 15.09
N ALA A 14 -18.52 -49.38 16.43
CA ALA A 14 -18.55 -48.19 17.27
C ALA A 14 -17.32 -47.30 17.04
N LEU A 15 -16.14 -47.89 16.82
CA LEU A 15 -14.93 -47.15 16.46
C LEU A 15 -15.04 -46.52 15.06
N PHE A 16 -15.59 -47.24 14.08
CA PHE A 16 -15.80 -46.72 12.72
C PHE A 16 -16.82 -45.56 12.67
N LEU A 17 -17.90 -45.63 13.44
CA LEU A 17 -18.88 -44.54 13.60
C LEU A 17 -18.28 -43.32 14.34
N ALA A 18 -17.38 -43.55 15.28
CA ALA A 18 -16.68 -42.47 15.99
C ALA A 18 -15.68 -41.71 15.08
N VAL A 19 -14.99 -42.40 14.16
CA VAL A 19 -14.05 -41.76 13.21
C VAL A 19 -14.79 -40.91 12.17
N ALA A 20 -15.99 -41.33 11.73
CA ALA A 20 -16.82 -40.57 10.79
C ALA A 20 -17.45 -39.30 11.42
N SER A 21 -17.47 -39.22 12.75
CA SER A 21 -18.06 -38.12 13.52
C SER A 21 -17.03 -37.09 14.01
N ILE A 22 -15.75 -37.23 13.64
CA ILE A 22 -14.73 -36.23 13.97
C ILE A 22 -15.01 -34.98 13.11
N PRO A 23 -15.36 -33.82 13.71
CA PRO A 23 -15.52 -32.60 12.94
C PRO A 23 -14.20 -32.29 12.24
N ARG A 24 -14.23 -32.21 10.90
CA ARG A 24 -13.11 -31.67 10.13
C ARG A 24 -12.90 -30.22 10.59
N ALA A 25 -11.74 -29.92 11.16
CA ALA A 25 -11.32 -28.55 11.37
C ALA A 25 -11.12 -27.91 9.99
N TYR A 26 -12.10 -27.13 9.54
CA TYR A 26 -11.91 -26.23 8.42
C TYR A 26 -11.11 -25.02 8.94
N SER A 27 -9.95 -24.77 8.34
CA SER A 27 -9.27 -23.49 8.53
C SER A 27 -10.10 -22.43 7.83
N GLN A 28 -10.71 -21.52 8.61
CA GLN A 28 -11.36 -20.34 8.05
C GLN A 28 -10.31 -19.29 7.76
N THR A 29 -10.22 -18.86 6.50
CA THR A 29 -9.43 -17.69 6.12
C THR A 29 -10.24 -16.44 6.43
N THR A 30 -9.79 -15.65 7.40
CA THR A 30 -10.36 -14.34 7.70
C THR A 30 -9.63 -13.28 6.88
N SER A 31 -10.38 -12.51 6.09
CA SER A 31 -9.85 -11.31 5.44
C SER A 31 -10.02 -10.11 6.37
N VAL A 32 -8.95 -9.36 6.58
CA VAL A 32 -8.95 -8.11 7.36
C VAL A 32 -8.39 -7.01 6.48
N THR A 33 -8.98 -5.82 6.55
CA THR A 33 -8.47 -4.62 5.89
C THR A 33 -7.76 -3.76 6.91
N ALA A 34 -6.51 -3.38 6.63
CA ALA A 34 -5.78 -2.37 7.37
C ALA A 34 -5.87 -1.04 6.63
N ILE A 35 -6.17 0.05 7.36
CA ILE A 35 -6.07 1.42 6.84
C ILE A 35 -4.77 2.00 7.36
N ILE A 36 -3.91 2.43 6.44
CA ILE A 36 -2.58 2.97 6.75
C ILE A 36 -2.55 4.39 6.20
N LEU A 37 -2.37 5.37 7.08
CA LEU A 37 -2.18 6.77 6.72
C LEU A 37 -0.69 7.01 6.41
N PRO A 38 -0.34 7.99 5.56
CA PRO A 38 1.05 8.39 5.44
C PRO A 38 1.56 8.86 6.81
N GLU A 39 2.73 8.37 7.20
CA GLU A 39 3.45 8.89 8.39
C GLU A 39 4.24 10.14 8.03
N LYS A 40 4.68 10.24 6.76
CA LYS A 40 5.31 11.44 6.24
C LYS A 40 4.76 11.79 4.86
N ASP A 41 4.57 13.08 4.60
CA ASP A 41 4.27 13.63 3.31
C ASP A 41 4.96 14.99 3.08
N VAL A 42 5.23 15.28 1.82
CA VAL A 42 5.86 16.52 1.38
C VAL A 42 5.75 16.58 -0.14
N TYR A 43 5.76 17.76 -0.72
CA TYR A 43 6.03 17.90 -2.15
C TYR A 43 7.37 18.58 -2.39
N ILE A 44 8.00 18.28 -3.53
CA ILE A 44 9.23 18.93 -3.96
C ILE A 44 9.06 19.55 -5.35
N VAL A 45 9.65 20.72 -5.49
CA VAL A 45 9.79 21.49 -6.74
C VAL A 45 11.26 21.86 -6.93
N PRO A 46 11.76 22.18 -8.14
CA PRO A 46 13.18 22.52 -8.44
C PRO A 46 13.84 23.72 -7.72
N ASP A 47 13.63 23.88 -6.42
CA ASP A 47 14.30 24.79 -5.51
C ASP A 47 14.95 24.01 -4.34
N ASP A 48 15.56 24.74 -3.42
CA ASP A 48 16.18 24.16 -2.22
C ASP A 48 15.37 24.45 -0.95
N ASN A 49 14.07 24.70 -1.13
CA ASN A 49 13.16 24.87 0.00
C ASN A 49 12.53 23.52 0.34
N ASN A 50 12.26 23.32 1.63
CA ASN A 50 11.39 22.26 2.08
C ASN A 50 9.94 22.77 2.00
N HIS A 51 9.05 21.93 1.49
CA HIS A 51 7.63 22.25 1.35
C HIS A 51 6.75 21.26 2.11
N ASN A 52 7.14 20.90 3.34
CA ASN A 52 6.26 20.16 4.27
C ASN A 52 5.07 21.07 4.63
N HIS A 53 3.91 20.78 4.05
CA HIS A 53 2.67 21.56 4.11
C HIS A 53 1.47 20.60 4.14
N ASP A 54 0.30 21.11 4.50
CA ASP A 54 -0.94 20.31 4.59
C ASP A 54 -1.42 19.78 3.22
N GLU A 55 -0.90 20.32 2.11
CA GLU A 55 -1.23 19.88 0.75
C GLU A 55 -0.02 19.26 0.02
N ILE A 56 -0.32 18.29 -0.85
CA ILE A 56 0.64 17.69 -1.76
C ILE A 56 0.31 18.03 -3.21
N PHE A 57 1.35 18.17 -4.04
CA PHE A 57 1.20 18.53 -5.45
C PHE A 57 1.92 17.55 -6.37
N VAL A 58 1.23 17.17 -7.46
CA VAL A 58 1.77 16.32 -8.51
C VAL A 58 1.48 16.94 -9.87
N GLY A 59 2.44 16.84 -10.78
CA GLY A 59 2.27 17.27 -12.18
C GLY A 59 3.28 18.33 -12.59
N ARG A 60 2.86 19.24 -13.46
CA ARG A 60 3.71 20.31 -13.98
C ARG A 60 2.92 21.61 -14.15
N GLU A 61 3.47 22.71 -13.66
CA GLU A 61 2.94 24.06 -13.87
C GLU A 61 4.02 24.94 -14.49
N GLY A 62 3.74 25.60 -15.63
CA GLY A 62 4.73 26.44 -16.31
C GLY A 62 6.03 25.69 -16.70
N GLY A 63 5.99 24.37 -16.84
CA GLY A 63 7.16 23.50 -17.07
C GLY A 63 7.87 23.04 -15.79
N VAL A 64 7.53 23.59 -14.63
CA VAL A 64 8.07 23.23 -13.31
C VAL A 64 7.41 21.93 -12.83
N PRO A 65 8.17 20.85 -12.57
CA PRO A 65 7.64 19.62 -12.01
C PRO A 65 7.33 19.74 -10.51
N TYR A 66 6.18 19.22 -10.11
CA TYR A 66 5.76 19.00 -8.73
C TYR A 66 5.71 17.50 -8.46
N ARG A 67 6.30 17.06 -7.34
CA ARG A 67 6.34 15.66 -6.95
C ARG A 67 6.01 15.52 -5.47
N SER A 68 4.93 14.81 -5.16
CA SER A 68 4.65 14.36 -3.80
C SER A 68 5.53 13.17 -3.42
N LEU A 69 6.03 13.16 -2.20
CA LEU A 69 6.71 12.05 -1.55
C LEU A 69 5.81 11.61 -0.40
N LEU A 70 5.54 10.32 -0.33
CA LEU A 70 4.71 9.72 0.70
C LEU A 70 5.48 8.59 1.34
N TYR A 71 5.47 8.53 2.67
CA TYR A 71 6.05 7.42 3.42
C TYR A 71 4.98 6.78 4.30
N PHE A 72 4.89 5.45 4.22
CA PHE A 72 3.96 4.66 5.01
C PHE A 72 4.75 3.72 5.90
N ASN A 73 4.59 3.86 7.22
CA ASN A 73 5.10 2.88 8.15
C ASN A 73 4.11 1.72 8.25
N ILE A 74 4.47 0.61 7.63
CA ILE A 74 3.64 -0.60 7.57
C ILE A 74 3.95 -1.58 8.72
N SER A 75 4.88 -1.24 9.61
CA SER A 75 5.31 -2.13 10.69
C SER A 75 4.15 -2.38 11.65
N GLY A 76 3.81 -3.66 11.84
CA GLY A 76 2.70 -4.06 12.72
C GLY A 76 1.30 -3.86 12.12
N CYS A 77 1.16 -3.24 10.95
CA CYS A 77 -0.14 -3.11 10.27
C CYS A 77 -0.59 -4.41 9.60
N ILE A 78 0.38 -5.24 9.17
CA ILE A 78 0.13 -6.49 8.46
C ILE A 78 0.43 -7.66 9.42
N PRO A 79 -0.57 -8.52 9.74
CA PRO A 79 -0.35 -9.66 10.62
C PRO A 79 0.73 -10.62 10.08
N SER A 80 1.52 -11.21 10.99
CA SER A 80 2.55 -12.18 10.62
C SER A 80 1.92 -13.39 9.92
N GLY A 81 2.48 -13.78 8.77
CA GLY A 81 1.97 -14.88 7.95
C GLY A 81 0.73 -14.55 7.12
N ALA A 82 0.25 -13.31 7.13
CA ALA A 82 -0.86 -12.89 6.27
C ALA A 82 -0.45 -12.88 4.79
N VAL A 83 -1.41 -13.22 3.92
CA VAL A 83 -1.30 -13.03 2.47
C VAL A 83 -2.00 -11.72 2.12
N ILE A 84 -1.29 -10.81 1.43
CA ILE A 84 -1.86 -9.57 0.93
C ILE A 84 -2.68 -9.89 -0.32
N ASN A 85 -4.00 -9.75 -0.22
CA ASN A 85 -4.91 -9.97 -1.35
C ASN A 85 -5.03 -8.74 -2.25
N GLU A 86 -4.99 -7.54 -1.66
CA GLU A 86 -5.15 -6.26 -2.34
C GLU A 86 -4.41 -5.16 -1.56
N ALA A 87 -3.84 -4.19 -2.27
CA ALA A 87 -3.31 -2.96 -1.71
C ALA A 87 -3.70 -1.80 -2.64
N LYS A 88 -4.29 -0.74 -2.06
CA LYS A 88 -4.79 0.43 -2.79
C LYS A 88 -4.27 1.71 -2.13
N LEU A 89 -3.85 2.66 -2.96
CA LEU A 89 -3.51 4.01 -2.52
C LEU A 89 -4.68 4.91 -2.90
N TYR A 90 -5.25 5.59 -1.91
CA TYR A 90 -6.32 6.55 -2.13
C TYR A 90 -5.77 7.97 -1.99
N LEU A 91 -6.02 8.81 -3.00
CA LEU A 91 -5.70 10.25 -2.97
C LEU A 91 -6.97 11.04 -3.25
N TYR A 92 -7.13 12.18 -2.60
CA TYR A 92 -8.26 13.08 -2.82
C TYR A 92 -7.81 14.28 -3.62
N ILE A 93 -8.61 14.66 -4.61
CA ILE A 93 -8.35 15.83 -5.42
C ILE A 93 -8.90 17.06 -4.70
N GLU A 94 -8.03 18.01 -4.40
CA GLU A 94 -8.46 19.31 -3.88
C GLU A 94 -8.59 20.34 -5.00
N THR A 95 -7.58 20.46 -5.86
CA THR A 95 -7.57 21.42 -6.98
C THR A 95 -6.95 20.79 -8.23
N ILE A 96 -7.43 21.22 -9.39
CA ILE A 96 -6.93 20.81 -10.71
C ILE A 96 -6.59 22.05 -11.53
N SER A 97 -5.45 22.03 -12.20
CA SER A 97 -4.96 23.10 -13.07
C SER A 97 -4.50 22.65 -14.45
N PHE A 98 -4.64 21.35 -14.78
CA PHE A 98 -4.32 20.80 -16.10
C PHE A 98 -5.46 21.02 -17.10
N LYS A 99 -5.12 21.06 -18.39
CA LYS A 99 -6.05 21.33 -19.52
C LYS A 99 -6.24 20.15 -20.46
N GLU A 100 -5.71 19.00 -20.08
CA GLU A 100 -5.74 17.75 -20.83
C GLU A 100 -5.61 16.59 -19.84
N ASP A 101 -5.95 15.38 -20.28
CA ASP A 101 -5.72 14.16 -19.50
C ASP A 101 -4.23 14.04 -19.14
N ILE A 102 -3.94 13.74 -17.87
CA ILE A 102 -2.57 13.52 -17.39
C ILE A 102 -2.41 12.11 -16.86
N GLU A 103 -1.22 11.54 -17.04
CA GLU A 103 -0.85 10.27 -16.42
C GLU A 103 -0.08 10.53 -15.12
N LEU A 104 -0.68 10.12 -14.00
CA LEU A 104 -0.02 10.04 -12.71
C LEU A 104 0.76 8.73 -12.63
N ARG A 105 1.96 8.77 -12.05
CA ARG A 105 2.84 7.61 -11.88
C ARG A 105 3.28 7.49 -10.43
N VAL A 106 3.09 6.30 -9.87
CA VAL A 106 3.60 5.95 -8.54
C VAL A 106 4.94 5.26 -8.72
N MET A 107 5.99 5.90 -8.21
CA MET A 107 7.37 5.43 -8.28
C MET A 107 7.87 5.17 -6.85
N ALA A 108 8.57 4.06 -6.60
CA ALA A 108 9.16 3.87 -5.28
C ALA A 108 10.49 4.61 -5.17
N LEU A 109 10.64 5.36 -4.09
CA LEU A 109 11.95 5.90 -3.71
C LEU A 109 12.87 4.77 -3.26
N THR A 110 14.13 4.90 -3.64
CA THR A 110 15.20 3.92 -3.37
C THR A 110 16.16 4.39 -2.28
N ALA A 111 15.97 5.61 -1.77
CA ALA A 111 16.73 6.19 -0.68
C ALA A 111 15.79 6.83 0.35
N TYR A 112 16.18 6.76 1.62
CA TYR A 112 15.48 7.41 2.72
C TYR A 112 15.57 8.94 2.61
N TRP A 113 14.50 9.61 3.04
CA TRP A 113 14.39 11.06 3.13
C TRP A 113 13.83 11.49 4.49
N GLU A 114 14.20 12.68 4.93
CA GLU A 114 13.68 13.30 6.15
C GLU A 114 12.69 14.41 5.81
N GLU A 115 11.51 14.37 6.42
CA GLU A 115 10.36 15.17 5.98
C GLU A 115 10.58 16.67 6.10
N ASP A 116 11.14 17.10 7.23
CA ASP A 116 11.42 18.51 7.51
C ASP A 116 12.70 19.03 6.83
N GLU A 117 13.42 18.18 6.08
CA GLU A 117 14.73 18.52 5.51
C GLU A 117 14.83 18.31 4.00
N VAL A 118 13.93 17.52 3.41
CA VAL A 118 13.98 17.15 2.00
C VAL A 118 13.66 18.34 1.10
N THR A 119 14.41 18.44 0.01
CA THR A 119 14.25 19.43 -1.06
C THR A 119 14.40 18.72 -2.40
N TRP A 120 14.34 19.45 -3.51
CA TRP A 120 14.65 18.88 -4.81
C TRP A 120 16.10 18.46 -4.98
N TYR A 121 17.02 19.08 -4.25
CA TYR A 121 18.44 18.79 -4.34
C TYR A 121 18.89 17.78 -3.27
N ARG A 122 18.17 17.69 -2.16
CA ARG A 122 18.61 16.98 -0.96
C ARG A 122 17.53 16.09 -0.38
N ARG A 123 17.92 14.92 0.10
CA ARG A 123 17.01 13.98 0.80
C ARG A 123 17.06 14.12 2.30
N THR A 124 18.15 14.69 2.84
CA THR A 124 18.31 15.03 4.26
C THR A 124 19.14 16.31 4.40
N LYS A 125 19.41 16.75 5.63
CA LYS A 125 20.27 17.88 5.92
C LYS A 125 21.73 17.71 5.48
N THR A 126 22.17 16.49 5.19
CA THR A 126 23.58 16.24 4.84
C THR A 126 23.76 15.45 3.55
N GLU A 127 22.69 14.91 2.99
CA GLU A 127 22.75 14.00 1.85
C GLU A 127 21.93 14.52 0.66
N SER A 128 22.56 14.53 -0.51
CA SER A 128 21.90 14.86 -1.79
C SER A 128 21.19 13.65 -2.39
N TRP A 129 20.21 13.91 -3.25
CA TRP A 129 19.76 12.90 -4.21
C TRP A 129 20.87 12.62 -5.24
N SER A 130 20.98 11.38 -5.70
CA SER A 130 21.86 11.03 -6.82
C SER A 130 21.36 11.69 -8.11
N ARG A 131 20.03 11.76 -8.27
CA ARG A 131 19.35 12.53 -9.31
C ARG A 131 18.40 13.52 -8.67
N ARG A 132 18.56 14.80 -9.01
CA ARG A 132 17.69 15.89 -8.55
C ARG A 132 16.21 15.55 -8.73
N GLY A 133 15.41 15.81 -7.70
CA GLY A 133 13.99 15.50 -7.64
C GLY A 133 13.65 14.08 -7.17
N GLY A 134 14.60 13.34 -6.61
CA GLY A 134 14.37 12.03 -6.01
C GLY A 134 15.10 10.88 -6.71
N ASP A 135 15.60 9.94 -5.92
CA ASP A 135 16.13 8.66 -6.38
C ASP A 135 15.01 7.61 -6.33
N PHE A 136 14.40 7.29 -7.47
CA PHE A 136 13.28 6.37 -7.59
C PHE A 136 13.50 5.29 -8.66
N THR A 137 12.67 4.25 -8.65
CA THR A 137 12.69 3.15 -9.61
C THR A 137 12.54 3.62 -11.06
N THR A 138 13.02 2.85 -12.03
CA THR A 138 12.82 3.18 -13.45
C THR A 138 11.40 2.92 -13.91
N GLU A 139 10.79 1.85 -13.41
CA GLU A 139 9.42 1.46 -13.70
C GLU A 139 8.46 1.96 -12.63
N ALA A 140 7.25 2.33 -13.06
CA ALA A 140 6.16 2.69 -12.16
C ALA A 140 5.55 1.44 -11.55
N TYR A 141 5.22 1.49 -10.26
CA TYR A 141 4.42 0.46 -9.60
C TYR A 141 2.96 0.53 -10.00
N ALA A 142 2.47 1.73 -10.27
CA ALA A 142 1.11 1.99 -10.73
C ALA A 142 1.06 3.25 -11.58
N THR A 143 0.11 3.30 -12.50
CA THR A 143 -0.21 4.47 -13.31
C THR A 143 -1.70 4.73 -13.26
N TYR A 144 -2.09 6.00 -13.25
CA TYR A 144 -3.50 6.40 -13.27
C TYR A 144 -3.69 7.55 -14.26
N THR A 145 -4.61 7.40 -15.20
CA THR A 145 -4.98 8.49 -16.11
C THR A 145 -6.02 9.38 -15.43
N LEU A 146 -5.57 10.54 -14.97
CA LEU A 146 -6.46 11.56 -14.43
C LEU A 146 -7.07 12.36 -15.58
N LYS A 147 -8.40 12.35 -15.65
CA LYS A 147 -9.14 13.00 -16.72
C LYS A 147 -9.19 14.51 -16.54
N GLU A 148 -9.13 15.26 -17.64
CA GLU A 148 -9.34 16.73 -17.60
C GLU A 148 -10.69 17.12 -16.99
N SER A 149 -11.66 16.21 -17.04
CA SER A 149 -12.99 16.37 -16.45
C SER A 149 -13.05 16.11 -14.95
N ALA A 150 -11.96 15.69 -14.31
CA ALA A 150 -11.92 15.46 -12.88
C ALA A 150 -12.10 16.78 -12.12
N THR A 151 -12.60 16.69 -10.89
CA THR A 151 -12.96 17.86 -10.07
C THR A 151 -12.56 17.67 -8.61
N ALA A 152 -12.55 18.78 -7.86
CA ALA A 152 -12.35 18.75 -6.42
C ALA A 152 -13.35 17.79 -5.75
N GLY A 153 -12.87 16.93 -4.86
CA GLY A 153 -13.64 15.89 -4.18
C GLY A 153 -13.58 14.52 -4.84
N ASP A 154 -13.12 14.42 -6.09
CA ASP A 154 -12.89 13.12 -6.72
C ASP A 154 -11.78 12.35 -5.99
N THR A 155 -11.92 11.03 -5.95
CA THR A 155 -10.94 10.13 -5.34
C THR A 155 -10.19 9.35 -6.43
N ILE A 156 -8.87 9.33 -6.33
CA ILE A 156 -7.96 8.53 -7.15
C ILE A 156 -7.66 7.24 -6.38
N CYS A 157 -7.72 6.09 -7.07
CA CYS A 157 -7.42 4.76 -6.54
C CYS A 157 -6.84 3.85 -7.64
#